data_AF-A0A7C3TRH7-F1
#
_entry.id   AF-A0A7C3TRH7-F1
#
_cell.length_a   1.000
_cell.length_b   1.000
_cell.length_c   1.000
_cell.angle_alpha   90.00
_cell.angle_beta   90.00
_cell.angle_gamma   90.00
#
_symmetry.space_group_name_H-M   'P 1'
#
loop_
_entity.id
_entity.type
_entity.pdbx_description
1 polymer ?
#
loop_
_entity_poly.entity_id
_entity_poly.type
_entity_poly.pdbx_seq_one_letter_code
_entity_poly.pdbx_strand_id
1 'polypeptide(L)'
;MKKISVLFIICFFVVLALGCKSDTGNYFADTLKGKATDAALDSLTTKSTETTSQKKSKASSDYVPSDADAHYIQPSDYFVSDRNYTNQGWIGVYLAKVVTAPSAQTKNEGQFMQIQDGKEIWTKYYWKSRIANKADIRIGAIVIHFADNMSDDDIYMAPTSKNMARNGNWSMNKITDTTDLYKGYVTVAGGYKVDVNNIRIPVK
;
A
#
# COMPACT_ATOMS: atom_id res chain seq x y z
N MET A 1 29.18 36.82 24.42
CA MET A 1 30.14 36.04 23.60
C MET A 1 29.65 34.60 23.62
N LYS A 2 29.28 33.88 22.56
CA LYS A 2 29.63 33.87 21.13
C LYS A 2 28.37 33.58 20.29
N LYS A 3 28.31 34.16 19.10
CA LYS A 3 27.29 33.96 18.07
C LYS A 3 27.56 32.64 17.33
N ILE A 4 26.54 31.84 17.04
CA ILE A 4 26.64 30.71 16.10
C ILE A 4 25.80 31.04 14.89
N SER A 5 26.48 31.20 13.76
CA SER A 5 25.96 31.63 12.49
C SER A 5 25.25 30.49 11.76
N VAL A 6 24.03 30.77 11.31
CA VAL A 6 23.29 30.00 10.32
C VAL A 6 23.91 30.27 8.95
N LEU A 7 24.28 29.22 8.21
CA LEU A 7 24.65 29.34 6.79
C LEU A 7 23.89 28.28 5.99
N PHE A 8 22.80 28.71 5.35
CA PHE A 8 22.09 27.96 4.31
C PHE A 8 22.84 28.17 2.98
N ILE A 9 23.37 27.10 2.40
CA ILE A 9 23.91 27.10 1.04
C ILE A 9 22.81 26.57 0.12
N ILE A 10 22.18 27.50 -0.61
CA ILE A 10 21.24 27.23 -1.70
C ILE A 10 22.08 27.12 -2.97
N CYS A 11 22.25 25.90 -3.49
CA CYS A 11 22.83 25.68 -4.82
C CYS A 11 21.72 25.75 -5.87
N PHE A 12 21.67 26.89 -6.55
CA PHE A 12 20.84 27.18 -7.71
C PHE A 12 21.53 26.60 -8.96
N PHE A 13 21.02 25.50 -9.51
CA PHE A 13 21.49 24.98 -10.80
C PHE A 13 20.72 25.64 -11.94
N VAL A 14 21.37 26.60 -12.60
CA VAL A 14 21.00 27.12 -13.92
C VAL A 14 21.87 26.41 -14.94
N VAL A 15 21.26 25.65 -15.84
CA VAL A 15 21.91 25.25 -17.10
C VAL A 15 20.96 25.61 -18.24
N LEU A 16 21.27 26.73 -18.90
CA LEU A 16 20.82 27.06 -20.24
C LEU A 16 21.93 26.64 -21.20
N ALA A 17 21.63 25.79 -22.16
CA ALA A 17 22.45 25.62 -23.36
C ALA A 17 21.54 25.47 -24.59
N LEU A 18 21.83 26.33 -25.56
CA LEU A 18 21.21 26.50 -26.87
C LEU A 18 21.58 25.36 -27.83
N GLY A 19 20.72 25.12 -28.83
CA GLY A 19 21.21 25.16 -30.22
C GLY A 19 21.07 23.91 -31.11
N CYS A 20 20.25 24.09 -32.15
CA CYS A 20 20.37 23.62 -33.55
C CYS A 20 19.96 22.20 -33.98
N LYS A 21 19.08 22.21 -34.99
CA LYS A 21 18.65 21.15 -35.92
C LYS A 21 19.77 20.75 -36.89
N SER A 22 19.74 19.52 -37.38
CA SER A 22 19.89 19.20 -38.82
C SER A 22 19.52 17.75 -39.13
N ASP A 23 18.71 17.57 -40.17
CA ASP A 23 18.26 16.30 -40.75
C ASP A 23 19.37 15.52 -41.46
N THR A 24 19.24 14.19 -41.47
CA THR A 24 19.71 13.22 -42.50
C THR A 24 19.29 11.84 -42.00
N GLY A 25 18.60 10.94 -42.70
CA GLY A 25 18.25 10.78 -44.10
C GLY A 25 18.23 9.27 -44.38
N ASN A 26 17.33 8.85 -45.27
CA ASN A 26 17.22 7.55 -45.95
C ASN A 26 16.17 6.58 -45.39
N TYR A 27 14.95 6.58 -45.94
CA TYR A 27 14.57 5.96 -47.23
C TYR A 27 14.95 4.48 -47.26
N PHE A 28 13.97 3.59 -47.07
CA PHE A 28 13.73 2.47 -47.98
C PHE A 28 12.35 1.85 -47.67
N ALA A 29 11.57 1.67 -48.74
CA ALA A 29 10.35 0.89 -48.83
C ALA A 29 9.11 1.45 -48.10
N ASP A 30 8.64 2.58 -48.61
CA ASP A 30 7.20 2.76 -48.75
C ASP A 30 6.73 2.09 -50.04
N THR A 31 5.47 1.69 -50.05
CA THR A 31 4.64 1.46 -51.23
C THR A 31 4.83 0.13 -52.00
N LEU A 32 3.86 -0.77 -51.89
CA LEU A 32 2.74 -0.82 -52.84
C LEU A 32 1.82 -2.02 -52.56
N LYS A 33 0.55 -1.68 -52.28
CA LYS A 33 -0.68 -2.23 -52.88
C LYS A 33 -0.80 -3.76 -52.87
N GLY A 34 -1.68 -4.35 -52.07
CA GLY A 34 -3.12 -4.09 -52.12
C GLY A 34 -3.76 -4.96 -53.19
N LYS A 35 -4.50 -6.00 -52.76
CA LYS A 35 -5.70 -6.53 -53.41
C LYS A 35 -6.25 -7.70 -52.59
N ALA A 36 -7.42 -7.47 -52.02
CA ALA A 36 -8.32 -8.53 -51.58
C ALA A 36 -8.91 -9.23 -52.81
N THR A 37 -9.01 -10.56 -52.73
CA THR A 37 -10.05 -11.35 -53.40
C THR A 37 -10.30 -12.60 -52.56
N ASP A 38 -11.57 -12.79 -52.21
CA ASP A 38 -12.11 -13.97 -51.53
C ASP A 38 -11.90 -15.24 -52.36
N ALA A 39 -11.62 -16.36 -51.67
CA ALA A 39 -12.34 -17.63 -51.78
C ALA A 39 -11.52 -18.76 -51.15
N ALA A 40 -12.22 -19.55 -50.36
CA ALA A 40 -11.79 -20.83 -49.81
C ALA A 40 -11.10 -21.74 -50.84
N LEU A 41 -10.15 -22.56 -50.42
CA LEU A 41 -10.38 -24.00 -50.20
C LEU A 41 -9.06 -24.70 -49.86
N ASP A 42 -9.19 -25.63 -48.92
CA ASP A 42 -8.48 -26.89 -48.79
C ASP A 42 -6.96 -26.97 -48.55
N SER A 43 -6.71 -27.42 -47.32
CA SER A 43 -6.07 -28.71 -47.05
C SER A 43 -4.55 -28.71 -46.88
N LEU A 44 -4.21 -29.41 -45.79
CA LEU A 44 -3.08 -30.31 -45.69
C LEU A 44 -1.69 -29.67 -45.60
N THR A 45 -1.13 -29.80 -44.38
CA THR A 45 0.11 -30.56 -44.10
C THR A 45 1.09 -29.76 -43.23
N THR A 46 1.03 -30.05 -41.93
CA THR A 46 2.16 -30.53 -41.12
C THR A 46 3.30 -29.58 -40.75
N LYS A 47 3.42 -29.45 -39.42
CA LYS A 47 4.62 -29.33 -38.58
C LYS A 47 5.35 -27.98 -38.45
N SER A 48 5.30 -27.55 -37.19
CA SER A 48 6.39 -26.99 -36.39
C SER A 48 7.02 -25.68 -36.86
N THR A 49 6.52 -24.59 -36.29
CA THR A 49 7.37 -23.46 -35.92
C THR A 49 7.03 -23.05 -34.49
N GLU A 50 8.01 -23.23 -33.61
CA GLU A 50 8.05 -22.64 -32.28
C GLU A 50 7.77 -21.14 -32.39
N THR A 51 6.68 -20.69 -31.79
CA THR A 51 6.50 -19.28 -31.45
C THR A 51 6.38 -19.21 -29.95
N THR A 52 7.51 -18.92 -29.31
CA THR A 52 7.64 -18.51 -27.92
C THR A 52 6.83 -17.23 -27.70
N SER A 53 5.51 -17.39 -27.57
CA SER A 53 4.62 -16.33 -27.11
C SER A 53 4.83 -16.20 -25.61
N GLN A 54 5.77 -15.33 -25.24
CA GLN A 54 5.83 -14.78 -23.89
C GLN A 54 4.50 -14.08 -23.61
N LYS A 55 3.55 -14.84 -23.06
CA LYS A 55 2.41 -14.32 -22.34
C LYS A 55 2.99 -13.65 -21.10
N LYS A 56 3.31 -12.36 -21.21
CA LYS A 56 3.50 -11.46 -20.09
C LYS A 56 2.23 -11.57 -19.26
N SER A 57 2.24 -12.47 -18.28
CA SER A 57 1.15 -12.59 -17.32
C SER A 57 1.08 -11.23 -16.64
N LYS A 58 0.02 -10.49 -16.96
CA LYS A 58 -0.44 -9.40 -16.12
C LYS A 58 -0.66 -10.07 -14.77
N ALA A 59 0.31 -9.95 -13.86
CA ALA A 59 0.14 -10.36 -12.47
C ALA A 59 -1.18 -9.72 -12.05
N SER A 60 -2.19 -10.57 -11.81
CA SER A 60 -3.49 -10.07 -11.38
C SER A 60 -3.23 -9.23 -10.15
N SER A 61 -3.62 -7.96 -10.19
CA SER A 61 -3.54 -7.02 -9.07
C SER A 61 -4.19 -7.56 -7.79
N ASP A 62 -4.93 -8.66 -7.94
CA ASP A 62 -5.79 -9.26 -6.93
C ASP A 62 -5.27 -10.63 -6.46
N TYR A 63 -4.03 -11.02 -6.76
CA TYR A 63 -3.46 -12.23 -6.14
C TYR A 63 -3.38 -12.06 -4.62
N VAL A 64 -4.34 -12.60 -3.89
CA VAL A 64 -4.33 -12.68 -2.42
C VAL A 64 -3.53 -13.92 -2.03
N PRO A 65 -2.39 -13.78 -1.32
CA PRO A 65 -1.70 -14.94 -0.77
C PRO A 65 -2.66 -15.73 0.11
N SER A 66 -2.60 -17.06 0.03
CA SER A 66 -3.59 -17.96 0.68
C SER A 66 -3.66 -17.82 2.20
N ASP A 67 -2.67 -17.15 2.81
CA ASP A 67 -2.58 -16.91 4.25
C ASP A 67 -3.10 -15.53 4.68
N ALA A 68 -3.48 -14.63 3.76
CA ALA A 68 -4.01 -13.32 4.12
C ALA A 68 -5.46 -13.39 4.64
N ASP A 69 -5.80 -12.53 5.60
CA ASP A 69 -7.16 -12.46 6.15
C ASP A 69 -8.11 -11.61 5.29
N ALA A 70 -9.34 -11.40 5.76
CA ALA A 70 -10.37 -10.64 5.04
C ALA A 70 -10.01 -9.15 4.83
N HIS A 71 -8.99 -8.62 5.48
CA HIS A 71 -8.43 -7.28 5.22
C HIS A 71 -7.14 -7.34 4.39
N TYR A 72 -6.83 -8.50 3.81
CA TYR A 72 -5.64 -8.76 3.00
C TYR A 72 -4.31 -8.60 3.75
N ILE A 73 -4.34 -8.76 5.08
CA ILE A 73 -3.16 -8.71 5.95
C ILE A 73 -2.61 -10.11 6.17
N GLN A 74 -1.31 -10.29 5.99
CA GLN A 74 -0.65 -11.58 6.15
C GLN A 74 -0.16 -11.78 7.60
N PRO A 75 -0.05 -13.03 8.08
CA PRO A 75 0.54 -13.35 9.38
C PRO A 75 1.96 -12.81 9.56
N SER A 76 2.71 -12.63 8.46
CA SER A 76 4.06 -12.07 8.48
C SER A 76 4.11 -10.54 8.43
N ASP A 77 3.00 -9.85 8.14
CA ASP A 77 2.92 -8.38 8.14
C ASP A 77 2.93 -7.82 9.58
N TYR A 78 3.47 -6.62 9.74
CA TYR A 78 3.43 -5.84 10.97
C TYR A 78 2.84 -4.46 10.68
N PHE A 79 2.13 -3.91 11.65
CA PHE A 79 1.85 -2.49 11.70
C PHE A 79 2.97 -1.79 12.46
N VAL A 80 3.53 -0.72 11.90
CA VAL A 80 4.64 0.03 12.50
C VAL A 80 4.36 1.52 12.55
N SER A 81 4.98 2.20 13.51
CA SER A 81 4.96 3.66 13.62
C SER A 81 6.32 4.20 14.09
N ASP A 82 6.56 5.48 13.85
CA ASP A 82 7.72 6.20 14.38
C ASP A 82 7.52 6.67 15.83
N ARG A 83 6.30 6.52 16.36
CA ARG A 83 5.89 7.07 17.65
C ARG A 83 5.00 6.11 18.45
N ASN A 84 4.90 6.38 19.75
CA ASN A 84 4.05 5.61 20.66
C ASN A 84 2.58 6.08 20.61
N TYR A 85 1.64 5.14 20.77
CA TYR A 85 0.23 5.41 21.03
C TYR A 85 -0.01 5.59 22.54
N THR A 86 0.22 6.78 23.09
CA THR A 86 -0.02 7.02 24.55
C THR A 86 -0.84 8.26 24.85
N ASN A 87 -0.59 9.37 24.14
CA ASN A 87 -1.22 10.68 24.45
C ASN A 87 -1.90 11.33 23.23
N GLN A 88 -2.13 10.56 22.16
CA GLN A 88 -2.70 11.07 20.91
C GLN A 88 -4.06 10.41 20.67
N GLY A 89 -5.01 11.16 20.12
CA GLY A 89 -6.31 10.60 19.73
C GLY A 89 -6.14 9.50 18.67
N TRP A 90 -5.18 9.69 17.78
CA TRP A 90 -4.85 8.78 16.69
C TRP A 90 -3.34 8.83 16.36
N ILE A 91 -2.82 7.74 15.78
CA ILE A 91 -1.53 7.75 15.08
C ILE A 91 -1.68 7.04 13.74
N GLY A 92 -0.89 7.46 12.75
CA GLY A 92 -0.70 6.68 11.53
C GLY A 92 0.14 5.44 11.82
N VAL A 93 -0.27 4.32 11.23
CA VAL A 93 0.50 3.07 11.23
C VAL A 93 0.64 2.57 9.80
N TYR A 94 1.76 1.93 9.50
CA TYR A 94 2.09 1.44 8.16
C TYR A 94 2.25 -0.06 8.19
N LEU A 95 1.78 -0.73 7.13
CA LEU A 95 2.08 -2.14 6.93
C LEU A 95 3.55 -2.29 6.53
N ALA A 96 4.24 -3.23 7.17
CA ALA A 96 5.66 -3.47 6.95
C ALA A 96 6.03 -4.95 7.09
N LYS A 97 7.18 -5.30 6.50
CA LYS A 97 7.88 -6.56 6.69
C LYS A 97 9.08 -6.35 7.61
N VAL A 98 9.40 -7.36 8.42
CA VAL A 98 10.63 -7.36 9.22
C VAL A 98 11.83 -7.56 8.31
N VAL A 99 12.82 -6.68 8.44
CA VAL A 99 14.16 -6.82 7.84
C VAL A 99 15.11 -7.37 8.90
N THR A 100 15.16 -6.72 10.07
CA THR A 100 15.92 -7.16 11.23
C THR A 100 14.98 -7.28 12.42
N ALA A 101 14.89 -8.49 13.00
CA ALA A 101 13.97 -8.75 14.11
C ALA A 101 14.35 -7.96 15.38
N PRO A 102 13.36 -7.50 16.16
CA PRO A 102 13.60 -6.91 17.48
C PRO A 102 14.32 -7.89 18.42
N SER A 103 15.32 -7.41 19.15
CA SER A 103 16.12 -8.22 20.07
C SER A 103 16.65 -7.38 21.23
N ALA A 104 17.16 -8.02 22.29
CA ALA A 104 17.80 -7.30 23.39
C ALA A 104 19.04 -6.50 22.91
N GLN A 105 19.77 -7.03 21.94
CA GLN A 105 20.94 -6.38 21.33
C GLN A 105 20.57 -5.08 20.61
N THR A 106 19.36 -5.02 20.07
CA THR A 106 18.80 -3.84 19.42
C THR A 106 17.88 -3.03 20.33
N LYS A 107 18.00 -3.18 21.67
CA LYS A 107 17.16 -2.49 22.66
C LYS A 107 15.65 -2.68 22.42
N ASN A 108 15.28 -3.86 21.90
CA ASN A 108 13.93 -4.24 21.49
C ASN A 108 13.35 -3.41 20.33
N GLU A 109 14.20 -2.77 19.52
CA GLU A 109 13.83 -2.18 18.24
C GLU A 109 14.09 -3.17 17.11
N GLY A 110 13.18 -3.22 16.13
CA GLY A 110 13.41 -3.95 14.88
C GLY A 110 13.54 -2.98 13.70
N GLN A 111 14.16 -3.44 12.62
CA GLN A 111 14.13 -2.76 11.34
C GLN A 111 12.99 -3.33 10.50
N PHE A 112 12.15 -2.45 10.00
CA PHE A 112 10.97 -2.81 9.22
C PHE A 112 10.97 -2.04 7.90
N MET A 113 10.63 -2.73 6.80
CA MET A 113 10.45 -2.12 5.48
C MET A 113 8.96 -1.98 5.21
N GLN A 114 8.50 -0.73 5.01
CA GLN A 114 7.11 -0.43 4.69
C GLN A 114 6.76 -0.98 3.32
N ILE A 115 5.55 -1.55 3.21
CA ILE A 115 5.09 -2.22 1.99
C ILE A 115 4.72 -1.21 0.89
N GLN A 116 4.24 -0.03 1.27
CA GLN A 116 3.73 0.98 0.34
C GLN A 116 4.83 1.60 -0.53
N ASP A 117 5.98 1.93 0.05
CA ASP A 117 7.03 2.71 -0.60
C ASP A 117 8.46 2.12 -0.44
N GLY A 118 8.59 1.00 0.29
CA GLY A 118 9.89 0.38 0.56
C GLY A 118 10.74 1.13 1.60
N LYS A 119 10.21 2.17 2.26
CA LYS A 119 10.94 2.92 3.27
C LYS A 119 11.24 2.03 4.48
N GLU A 120 12.48 2.06 4.94
CA GLU A 120 12.89 1.36 6.15
C GLU A 120 12.81 2.25 7.40
N ILE A 121 12.43 1.65 8.53
CA ILE A 121 12.37 2.30 9.83
C ILE A 121 12.87 1.36 10.94
N TRP A 122 13.73 1.90 11.80
CA TRP A 122 14.06 1.29 13.10
C TRP A 122 13.06 1.79 14.15
N THR A 123 12.33 0.88 14.78
CA THR A 123 11.31 1.24 15.78
C THR A 123 11.02 0.12 16.76
N LYS A 124 10.63 0.50 17.99
CA LYS A 124 10.01 -0.38 19.01
C LYS A 124 8.48 -0.35 18.98
N TYR A 125 7.91 0.49 18.11
CA TYR A 125 6.46 0.67 17.96
C TYR A 125 5.98 -0.15 16.77
N TYR A 126 5.87 -1.45 17.02
CA TYR A 126 5.37 -2.42 16.06
C TYR A 126 4.32 -3.32 16.72
N TRP A 127 3.39 -3.79 15.92
CA TRP A 127 2.29 -4.65 16.35
C TRP A 127 1.96 -5.66 15.26
N LYS A 128 1.73 -6.90 15.67
CA LYS A 128 0.84 -7.79 14.91
C LYS A 128 -0.60 -7.33 15.08
N SER A 129 -1.50 -7.90 14.31
CA SER A 129 -2.92 -7.68 14.55
C SER A 129 -3.75 -8.87 14.11
N ARG A 130 -4.99 -8.89 14.57
CA ARG A 130 -6.05 -9.79 14.10
C ARG A 130 -7.32 -8.99 13.89
N ILE A 131 -8.24 -9.51 13.07
CA ILE A 131 -9.59 -8.96 12.96
C ILE A 131 -10.27 -9.01 14.33
N ALA A 132 -10.98 -7.94 14.67
CA ALA A 132 -11.74 -7.86 15.92
C ALA A 132 -12.92 -8.83 15.92
N ASN A 133 -13.21 -9.39 17.09
CA ASN A 133 -14.46 -10.07 17.37
C ASN A 133 -15.37 -9.15 18.20
N LYS A 134 -16.61 -9.58 18.42
CA LYS A 134 -17.62 -8.78 19.17
C LYS A 134 -17.17 -8.36 20.56
N ALA A 135 -16.41 -9.20 21.28
CA ALA A 135 -15.95 -8.89 22.64
C ALA A 135 -14.83 -7.83 22.67
N ASP A 136 -14.14 -7.62 21.54
CA ASP A 136 -13.13 -6.58 21.42
C ASP A 136 -13.75 -5.18 21.22
N ILE A 137 -14.99 -5.10 20.73
CA ILE A 137 -15.67 -3.85 20.41
C ILE A 137 -16.24 -3.24 21.69
N ARG A 138 -15.41 -2.48 22.39
CA ARG A 138 -15.75 -1.83 23.66
C ARG A 138 -15.02 -0.51 23.83
N ILE A 139 -15.64 0.41 24.59
CA ILE A 139 -15.04 1.70 24.94
C ILE A 139 -13.65 1.49 25.56
N GLY A 140 -12.69 2.31 25.13
CA GLY A 140 -11.30 2.28 25.58
C GLY A 140 -10.42 1.28 24.86
N ALA A 141 -10.95 0.38 24.03
CA ALA A 141 -10.15 -0.52 23.22
C ALA A 141 -9.29 0.27 22.21
N ILE A 142 -8.02 -0.11 22.09
CA ILE A 142 -7.12 0.42 21.05
C ILE A 142 -7.27 -0.47 19.83
N VAL A 143 -7.52 0.15 18.69
CA VAL A 143 -7.83 -0.52 17.43
C VAL A 143 -7.02 0.05 16.30
N ILE A 144 -6.78 -0.77 15.28
CA ILE A 144 -6.25 -0.37 13.98
C ILE A 144 -7.39 -0.49 12.96
N HIS A 145 -7.57 0.50 12.09
CA HIS A 145 -8.56 0.45 11.02
C HIS A 145 -8.00 1.07 9.73
N PHE A 146 -8.56 0.67 8.60
CA PHE A 146 -8.23 1.25 7.31
C PHE A 146 -8.86 2.64 7.19
N ALA A 147 -8.12 3.60 6.64
CA ALA A 147 -8.50 5.02 6.64
C ALA A 147 -8.69 5.61 5.23
N ASP A 148 -8.55 4.81 4.17
CA ASP A 148 -8.70 5.29 2.78
C ASP A 148 -9.90 4.70 2.05
N ASN A 149 -10.83 4.07 2.77
CA ASN A 149 -12.14 3.67 2.25
C ASN A 149 -13.23 4.27 3.13
N MET A 150 -14.01 5.19 2.59
CA MET A 150 -15.07 5.90 3.31
C MET A 150 -16.40 5.67 2.59
N SER A 151 -17.46 5.37 3.35
CA SER A 151 -18.82 5.35 2.82
C SER A 151 -19.38 6.76 2.63
N ASP A 152 -20.54 6.87 1.97
CA ASP A 152 -21.26 8.14 1.81
C ASP A 152 -21.74 8.76 3.14
N ASP A 153 -21.79 7.97 4.23
CA ASP A 153 -22.21 8.41 5.58
C ASP A 153 -21.02 8.78 6.51
N ASP A 154 -19.84 9.01 5.92
CA ASP A 154 -18.57 9.28 6.61
C ASP A 154 -18.15 8.16 7.58
N ILE A 155 -18.34 6.90 7.16
CA ILE A 155 -17.90 5.71 7.92
C ILE A 155 -16.66 5.11 7.25
N TYR A 156 -15.56 4.98 8.00
CA TYR A 156 -14.37 4.28 7.52
C TYR A 156 -14.63 2.78 7.39
N MET A 157 -14.57 2.29 6.16
CA MET A 157 -14.87 0.92 5.76
C MET A 157 -13.60 0.09 5.58
N ALA A 158 -13.74 -1.23 5.68
CA ALA A 158 -12.66 -2.18 5.41
C ALA A 158 -12.13 -2.02 3.97
N PRO A 159 -10.85 -2.35 3.70
CA PRO A 159 -10.33 -2.30 2.34
C PRO A 159 -11.08 -3.31 1.45
N THR A 160 -11.37 -2.93 0.21
CA THR A 160 -12.12 -3.78 -0.76
C THR A 160 -11.22 -4.59 -1.68
N SER A 161 -9.91 -4.36 -1.63
CA SER A 161 -8.93 -5.08 -2.44
C SER A 161 -7.58 -5.15 -1.73
N LYS A 162 -6.76 -6.13 -2.13
CA LYS A 162 -5.37 -6.23 -1.70
C LYS A 162 -4.59 -4.96 -2.01
N ASN A 163 -4.74 -4.40 -3.20
CA ASN A 163 -4.02 -3.20 -3.60
C ASN A 163 -4.31 -2.03 -2.66
N MET A 164 -5.57 -1.85 -2.29
CA MET A 164 -6.01 -0.83 -1.35
C MET A 164 -5.44 -1.09 0.05
N ALA A 165 -5.57 -2.31 0.57
CA ALA A 165 -5.06 -2.66 1.91
C ALA A 165 -3.55 -2.45 2.05
N ARG A 166 -2.77 -2.77 1.01
CA ARG A 166 -1.30 -2.77 1.06
C ARG A 166 -0.67 -1.40 0.78
N ASN A 167 -1.37 -0.52 0.06
CA ASN A 167 -0.86 0.79 -0.34
C ASN A 167 -1.60 1.97 0.28
N GLY A 168 -2.73 1.74 0.97
CA GLY A 168 -3.50 2.77 1.65
C GLY A 168 -3.08 2.98 3.11
N ASN A 169 -3.64 4.02 3.71
CA ASN A 169 -3.37 4.45 5.06
C ASN A 169 -4.13 3.62 6.08
N TRP A 170 -3.46 3.32 7.18
CA TRP A 170 -4.03 2.71 8.37
C TRP A 170 -3.85 3.64 9.56
N SER A 171 -4.86 3.69 10.41
CA SER A 171 -4.85 4.51 11.62
C SER A 171 -5.06 3.65 12.85
N MET A 172 -4.39 4.02 13.94
CA MET A 172 -4.59 3.44 15.25
C MET A 172 -5.25 4.45 16.17
N ASN A 173 -6.40 4.09 16.73
CA ASN A 173 -7.25 4.96 17.56
C ASN A 173 -7.81 4.19 18.75
N LYS A 174 -8.45 4.93 19.67
CA LYS A 174 -9.19 4.38 20.81
C LYS A 174 -10.68 4.49 20.54
N ILE A 175 -11.46 3.43 20.78
CA ILE A 175 -12.93 3.51 20.74
C ILE A 175 -13.41 4.42 21.88
N THR A 176 -14.20 5.44 21.55
CA THR A 176 -14.75 6.41 22.50
C THR A 176 -16.25 6.29 22.66
N ASP A 177 -16.97 5.75 21.66
CA ASP A 177 -18.42 5.57 21.70
C ASP A 177 -18.84 4.28 20.99
N THR A 178 -19.83 3.58 21.57
CA THR A 178 -20.46 2.37 21.03
C THR A 178 -21.98 2.49 20.95
N THR A 179 -22.54 3.69 21.14
CA THR A 179 -23.99 3.95 21.14
C THR A 179 -24.63 3.54 19.82
N ASP A 180 -23.94 3.75 18.70
CA ASP A 180 -24.39 3.39 17.35
C ASP A 180 -23.94 2.01 16.87
N LEU A 181 -23.51 1.12 17.78
CA LEU A 181 -23.08 -0.23 17.41
C LEU A 181 -24.18 -1.03 16.70
N TYR A 182 -25.46 -0.77 17.02
CA TYR A 182 -26.60 -1.37 16.33
C TYR A 182 -26.71 -0.97 14.84
N LYS A 183 -26.07 0.14 14.45
CA LYS A 183 -25.93 0.59 13.05
C LYS A 183 -24.71 0.00 12.34
N GLY A 184 -23.89 -0.79 13.03
CA GLY A 184 -22.72 -1.45 12.46
C GLY A 184 -21.40 -0.67 12.54
N TYR A 185 -21.33 0.44 13.29
CA TYR A 185 -20.08 1.19 13.48
C TYR A 185 -19.89 1.64 14.93
N VAL A 186 -18.67 2.07 15.24
CA VAL A 186 -18.31 2.73 16.50
C VAL A 186 -17.69 4.08 16.22
N THR A 187 -17.63 4.95 17.23
CA THR A 187 -16.85 6.18 17.16
C THR A 187 -15.51 5.99 17.84
N VAL A 188 -14.44 6.38 17.16
CA VAL A 188 -13.09 6.42 17.71
C VAL A 188 -12.65 7.84 18.03
N ALA A 189 -11.61 7.97 18.84
CA ALA A 189 -11.01 9.25 19.19
C ALA A 189 -10.71 10.08 17.92
N GLY A 190 -11.09 11.36 17.96
CA GLY A 190 -11.18 12.22 16.78
C GLY A 190 -12.60 12.39 16.23
N GLY A 191 -13.58 11.65 16.76
CA GLY A 191 -14.98 11.74 16.34
C GLY A 191 -15.30 10.95 15.06
N TYR A 192 -14.36 10.12 14.60
CA TYR A 192 -14.49 9.36 13.36
C TYR A 192 -15.34 8.11 13.57
N LYS A 193 -16.18 7.78 12.58
CA LYS A 193 -16.97 6.55 12.56
C LYS A 193 -16.17 5.45 11.86
N VAL A 194 -16.15 4.26 12.43
CA VAL A 194 -15.44 3.11 11.87
C VAL A 194 -16.38 1.90 11.86
N ASP A 195 -16.58 1.32 10.69
CA ASP A 195 -17.37 0.09 10.53
C ASP A 195 -16.76 -1.04 11.36
N VAL A 196 -17.59 -1.85 12.02
CA VAL A 196 -17.10 -2.92 12.90
C VAL A 196 -16.29 -3.97 12.15
N ASN A 197 -16.54 -4.16 10.85
CA ASN A 197 -15.77 -5.07 10.02
C ASN A 197 -14.45 -4.46 9.55
N ASN A 198 -14.18 -3.18 9.79
CA ASN A 198 -12.89 -2.52 9.51
C ASN A 198 -11.92 -2.57 10.71
N ILE A 199 -12.34 -3.16 11.84
CA ILE A 199 -11.58 -3.08 13.09
C ILE A 199 -10.62 -4.25 13.24
N ARG A 200 -9.37 -3.92 13.57
CA ARG A 200 -8.32 -4.87 13.95
C ARG A 200 -7.82 -4.57 15.35
N ILE A 201 -7.44 -5.60 16.09
CA ILE A 201 -6.86 -5.49 17.43
C ILE A 201 -5.34 -5.65 17.34
N PRO A 202 -4.55 -4.65 17.78
CA PRO A 202 -3.10 -4.80 17.85
C PRO A 202 -2.72 -5.85 18.90
N VAL A 203 -1.77 -6.71 18.53
CA VAL A 203 -1.18 -7.75 19.36
C VAL A 203 0.33 -7.50 19.38
N LYS A 204 0.92 -7.46 20.57
CA LYS A 204 2.38 -7.41 20.72
C LYS A 204 2.94 -8.80 20.87
#